data_AF-A0A3D5X9W8-F1
#
_entry.id   AF-A0A3D5X9W8-F1
#
_cell.length_a   1.000
_cell.length_b   1.000
_cell.length_c   1.000
_cell.angle_alpha   90.00
_cell.angle_beta   90.00
_cell.angle_gamma   90.00
#
_symmetry.space_group_name_H-M   'P 1'
#
loop_
_entity.id
_entity.type
_entity.pdbx_description
1 polymer ?
#
loop_
_entity_poly.entity_id
_entity_poly.type
_entity_poly.pdbx_seq_one_letter_code
_entity_poly.pdbx_strand_id
1 'polypeptide(L)' 'METIKKKHVVIAGATGLIGTELAKKLIDDGNTVLILTRSPQKIDTNYLGKYSYLEWGGFFS' A
#
# COMPACT_ATOMS: atom_id res chain seq x y z
N MET A 1 -23.20 -15.32 7.00
CA MET A 1 -22.08 -14.78 6.19
C MET A 1 -21.50 -13.61 6.95
N GLU A 2 -20.29 -13.73 7.49
CA GLU A 2 -19.59 -12.55 8.03
C GLU A 2 -19.19 -11.65 6.86
N THR A 3 -19.60 -10.39 6.91
CA THR A 3 -19.12 -9.36 6.00
C THR A 3 -17.68 -9.05 6.39
N ILE A 4 -16.72 -9.30 5.49
CA ILE A 4 -15.32 -8.92 5.72
C ILE A 4 -15.28 -7.39 5.88
N LYS A 5 -15.02 -6.93 7.11
CA LYS A 5 -14.93 -5.51 7.43
C LYS A 5 -13.70 -4.93 6.75
N LYS A 6 -13.93 -4.14 5.69
CA LYS A 6 -12.91 -3.37 4.96
C LYS A 6 -12.09 -2.53 5.95
N LYS A 7 -10.76 -2.54 5.81
CA LYS A 7 -9.84 -1.82 6.69
C LYS A 7 -9.09 -0.73 5.93
N HIS A 8 -8.58 0.24 6.69
CA HIS A 8 -7.54 1.15 6.24
C HIS A 8 -6.20 0.63 6.76
N VAL A 9 -5.25 0.38 5.86
CA VAL A 9 -3.95 -0.21 6.19
C VAL A 9 -2.84 0.72 5.70
N VAL A 10 -1.87 1.00 6.56
CA VAL A 10 -0.66 1.74 6.19
C VAL A 10 0.51 0.76 6.15
N ILE A 11 1.26 0.74 5.05
CA ILE A 11 2.39 -0.17 4.87
C ILE A 11 3.65 0.61 4.52
N ALA A 12 4.67 0.52 5.37
CA ALA A 12 6.00 1.01 5.06
C ALA A 12 6.77 -0.01 4.20
N GLY A 13 7.50 0.48 3.20
CA GLY A 13 8.33 -0.39 2.34
C GLY A 13 7.55 -1.21 1.31
N ALA A 14 6.31 -0.84 1.01
CA ALA A 14 5.46 -1.50 0.01
C ALA A 14 5.84 -1.25 -1.46
N THR A 15 7.10 -0.88 -1.72
CA THR A 15 7.71 -0.80 -3.06
C THR A 15 8.79 -1.87 -3.27
N GLY A 16 9.02 -2.74 -2.30
CA GLY A 16 9.92 -3.91 -2.41
C GLY A 16 9.14 -5.20 -2.73
N LEU A 17 9.85 -6.31 -2.94
CA LEU A 17 9.27 -7.59 -3.38
C LEU A 17 8.02 -8.01 -2.56
N ILE A 18 8.19 -8.20 -1.25
CA ILE A 18 7.12 -8.68 -0.37
C ILE A 18 6.03 -7.62 -0.17
N GLY A 19 6.46 -6.37 0.05
CA GLY A 19 5.54 -5.28 0.36
C GLY A 19 4.60 -4.96 -0.81
N THR A 20 5.08 -5.05 -2.04
CA THR A 20 4.26 -4.90 -3.25
C THR A 20 3.19 -5.98 -3.33
N GLU A 21 3.54 -7.25 -3.19
CA GLU A 21 2.58 -8.36 -3.28
C GLU A 21 1.56 -8.34 -2.12
N LEU A 22 1.99 -7.96 -0.92
CA LEU A 22 1.09 -7.78 0.21
C LEU A 22 0.09 -6.64 -0.03
N ALA A 23 0.55 -5.48 -0.51
CA ALA A 23 -0.31 -4.34 -0.79
C ALA A 23 -1.38 -4.70 -1.85
N LYS A 24 -0.98 -5.38 -2.92
CA LYS A 24 -1.89 -5.89 -3.96
C LYS A 24 -2.97 -6.79 -3.38
N LYS A 25 -2.57 -7.81 -2.60
CA LYS A 25 -3.52 -8.75 -1.99
C LYS A 25 -4.53 -8.06 -1.07
N LEU A 26 -4.08 -7.14 -0.23
CA LEU A 26 -4.96 -6.37 0.66
C LEU A 26 -5.97 -5.50 -0.13
N ILE A 27 -5.51 -4.91 -1.23
CA ILE A 27 -6.33 -4.11 -2.14
C ILE A 27 -7.37 -4.96 -2.88
N ASP A 28 -6.99 -6.16 -3.31
CA ASP A 28 -7.88 -7.11 -3.99
C ASP A 28 -8.95 -7.66 -3.05
N ASP A 29 -8.59 -7.87 -1.76
CA ASP A 29 -9.55 -8.15 -0.68
C ASP A 29 -10.46 -6.93 -0.37
N GLY A 30 -10.19 -5.79 -1.03
CA GLY A 30 -10.96 -4.54 -1.02
C GLY A 30 -10.64 -3.62 0.14
N ASN A 31 -9.53 -3.81 0.83
CA ASN A 31 -9.05 -2.83 1.81
C ASN A 31 -8.56 -1.56 1.11
N THR A 32 -8.52 -0.46 1.85
CA THR A 32 -7.84 0.77 1.43
C THR A 32 -6.41 0.74 1.96
N VAL A 33 -5.43 0.89 1.08
CA VAL A 33 -4.01 0.81 1.44
C VAL A 33 -3.30 2.13 1.14
N LEU A 34 -2.56 2.65 2.13
CA LEU A 34 -1.62 3.75 2.00
C LEU A 34 -0.18 3.21 2.08
N ILE A 35 0.60 3.45 1.04
CA ILE A 35 2.01 3.04 0.95
C ILE A 35 2.92 4.17 1.45
N LEU A 36 3.74 3.90 2.45
CA LEU A 36 4.85 4.78 2.86
C LEU A 36 6.13 4.30 2.18
N THR A 37 6.74 5.16 1.38
CA THR A 37 7.97 4.80 0.66
C THR A 37 8.97 5.94 0.56
N ARG A 38 10.26 5.61 0.65
CA ARG A 38 11.37 6.53 0.33
C ARG A 38 11.60 6.66 -1.18
N SER A 39 10.93 5.84 -1.98
CA SER A 39 11.16 5.72 -3.41
C SER A 39 9.81 5.67 -4.15
N PRO A 40 9.03 6.77 -4.16
CA PRO A 40 7.73 6.82 -4.84
C PRO A 40 7.80 6.52 -6.34
N GLN A 41 8.95 6.80 -6.95
CA GLN A 41 9.26 6.51 -8.36
C GLN A 41 9.21 5.01 -8.71
N LYS A 42 9.32 4.13 -7.72
CA LYS A 42 9.25 2.67 -7.90
C LYS A 42 7.82 2.13 -7.88
N ILE A 43 6.83 2.99 -7.63
CA ILE A 43 5.42 2.58 -7.59
C ILE A 43 4.96 2.35 -9.02
N ASP A 44 4.43 1.15 -9.27
CA ASP A 44 3.76 0.84 -10.52
C ASP A 44 2.39 1.51 -10.55
N THR A 45 2.29 2.61 -11.30
CA THR A 45 1.06 3.39 -11.45
C THR A 45 0.04 2.71 -12.37
N ASN A 46 0.41 1.64 -13.07
CA ASN A 46 -0.48 0.94 -14.00
C ASN A 46 -1.41 -0.05 -13.31
N TYR A 47 -1.12 -0.43 -12.07
CA TYR A 47 -2.07 -1.23 -11.31
C TYR A 47 -3.25 -0.31 -10.94
N LEU A 48 -4.42 -0.66 -11.48
CA LEU A 48 -5.56 0.24 -11.60
C LEU A 48 -6.04 0.76 -10.23
N GLY A 49 -5.81 2.06 -9.99
CA GLY A 49 -6.71 2.94 -9.25
C GLY A 49 -6.83 2.79 -7.73
N LYS A 50 -5.93 2.11 -7.01
CA LYS A 50 -6.13 1.86 -5.56
C LYS A 50 -4.97 2.11 -4.59
N TYR A 51 -3.78 2.53 -5.03
CA TYR A 51 -2.76 2.98 -4.06
C TYR A 51 -2.94 4.47 -3.79
N SER A 52 -3.11 4.80 -2.53
CA SER A 52 -2.56 6.07 -2.05
C SER A 52 -1.11 5.81 -1.67
N TYR A 53 -0.21 6.73 -1.98
CA TYR A 53 1.15 6.67 -1.46
C TYR A 53 1.57 8.01 -0.90
N LEU A 54 2.49 7.95 0.05
CA LEU A 54 3.12 9.12 0.64
C LEU A 54 4.62 8.89 0.69
N GLU A 55 5.37 9.85 0.15
CA GLU A 55 6.81 9.87 0.30
C GLU A 55 7.17 10.00 1.78
N TRP A 56 7.98 9.08 2.27
CA TRP A 56 8.35 9.00 3.68
C TRP A 56 9.86 9.06 3.84
N GLY A 57 10.34 10.08 4.57
CA GLY A 57 11.77 10.30 4.83
C GLY A 57 12.40 9.32 5.84
N GLY A 58 11.62 8.49 6.53
CA GLY A 58 12.15 7.51 7.49
C GLY A 58 12.43 8.06 8.90
N PHE A 59 12.07 9.32 9.16
CA PHE A 59 12.29 9.98 10.44
C PHE A 59 10.95 10.37 11.10
N PHE A 60 10.82 10.08 12.39
CA PHE A 60 9.83 10.73 13.25
C PHE A 60 10.62 11.73 14.09
N SER A 61 10.66 12.98 13.64
CA SER A 61 11.17 14.10 14.44
C SER A 61 10.05 14.72 15.25
#